data_AF-A0A4D4J6U8-F1
#
_entry.id   AF-A0A4D4J6U8-F1
#
_cell.length_a   1.000
_cell.length_b   1.000
_cell.length_c   1.000
_cell.angle_alpha   90.00
_cell.angle_beta   90.00
_cell.angle_gamma   90.00
#
_symmetry.space_group_name_H-M   'P 1'
#
loop_
_entity.id
_entity.type
_entity.pdbx_description
1 polymer ?
#
loop_
_entity_poly.entity_id
_entity_poly.type
_entity_poly.pdbx_seq_one_letter_code
_entity_poly.pdbx_strand_id
1 'polypeptide(L)'
;MNDFTWFSSQTDGQDHAVLDVAFAEARARGIDYAGLCGHVVWPAPLWAPPGRRCARCTAITAARSAPVDASTGANGGSGGEPGRFRPTRRRRRRGGGPRVA
;
A
#
# COMPACT_ATOMS: atom_id res chain seq x y z
N MET A 1 -16.80 6.37 1.02
CA MET A 1 -17.62 5.88 2.14
C MET A 1 -16.84 4.73 2.74
N ASN A 2 -16.00 5.02 3.74
CA ASN A 2 -15.09 4.07 4.37
C ASN A 2 -15.49 3.87 5.84
N ASP A 3 -16.79 3.73 6.07
CA ASP A 3 -17.34 3.68 7.43
C ASP A 3 -17.21 2.25 7.99
N PHE A 4 -16.74 2.19 9.22
CA PHE A 4 -16.55 0.97 9.97
C PHE A 4 -16.95 1.18 11.42
N THR A 5 -17.46 0.13 12.03
CA THR A 5 -17.87 0.09 13.44
C THR A 5 -17.00 -0.90 14.19
N TRP A 6 -16.59 -0.57 15.41
CA TRP A 6 -15.82 -1.46 16.28
C TRP A 6 -16.76 -2.35 17.08
N PHE A 7 -16.53 -3.67 17.02
CA PHE A 7 -17.27 -4.68 17.77
C PHE A 7 -16.33 -5.48 18.67
N SER A 8 -16.66 -5.57 19.96
CA SER A 8 -15.97 -6.45 20.90
C SER A 8 -16.32 -7.90 20.62
N SER A 9 -15.30 -8.75 20.44
CA SER A 9 -15.50 -10.17 20.20
C SER A 9 -15.28 -11.00 21.46
N GLN A 10 -16.28 -11.82 21.81
CA GLN A 10 -16.20 -12.73 22.96
C GLN A 10 -15.25 -13.91 22.73
N THR A 11 -14.88 -14.22 21.48
CA THR A 11 -13.98 -15.35 21.18
C THR A 11 -12.51 -15.06 21.48
N ASP A 12 -12.07 -13.80 21.29
CA ASP A 12 -10.66 -13.42 21.47
C ASP A 12 -10.46 -12.23 22.43
N GLY A 13 -11.55 -11.65 22.94
CA GLY A 13 -11.54 -10.51 23.85
C GLY A 13 -11.03 -9.22 23.22
N GLN A 14 -11.00 -9.12 21.89
CA GLN A 14 -10.54 -7.93 21.18
C GLN A 14 -11.68 -7.23 20.44
N ASP A 15 -11.49 -5.93 20.23
CA ASP A 15 -12.35 -5.13 19.38
C ASP A 15 -11.87 -5.21 17.93
N HIS A 16 -12.79 -5.55 17.02
CA HIS A 16 -12.54 -5.65 15.59
C HIS A 16 -13.35 -4.61 14.84
N ALA A 17 -12.70 -3.92 13.89
CA ALA A 17 -13.39 -2.99 13.00
C ALA A 17 -14.10 -3.81 11.91
N VAL A 18 -15.40 -3.61 11.74
CA VAL A 18 -16.24 -4.27 10.74
C VAL A 18 -16.76 -3.21 9.78
N LEU A 19 -16.73 -3.48 8.48
CA LEU A 19 -17.34 -2.60 7.48
C LEU A 19 -18.85 -2.57 7.66
N ASP A 20 -19.45 -1.39 7.69
CA ASP A 20 -20.89 -1.24 7.92
C ASP A 20 -21.72 -1.96 6.85
N VAL A 21 -21.27 -1.92 5.59
CA VAL A 21 -21.91 -2.65 4.48
C VAL A 21 -21.83 -4.17 4.67
N ALA A 22 -20.69 -4.70 5.12
CA ALA A 22 -20.53 -6.13 5.36
C ALA A 22 -21.38 -6.59 6.55
N PHE A 23 -21.47 -5.76 7.59
CA PHE A 23 -22.35 -6.01 8.73
C PHE A 23 -23.83 -6.03 8.31
N ALA A 24 -24.27 -5.04 7.54
CA ALA A 24 -25.65 -4.95 7.05
C ALA A 24 -26.03 -6.15 6.16
N GLU A 25 -25.16 -6.54 5.24
CA GLU A 25 -25.35 -7.71 4.37
C GLU A 25 -25.42 -9.01 5.17
N ALA A 26 -24.49 -9.22 6.09
CA ALA A 26 -24.48 -10.40 6.95
C ALA A 26 -25.74 -10.49 7.80
N ARG A 27 -26.17 -9.35 8.38
CA ARG A 27 -27.40 -9.27 9.18
C ARG A 27 -28.65 -9.58 8.38
N ALA A 28 -28.73 -9.11 7.13
CA ALA A 28 -29.85 -9.37 6.22
C ALA A 28 -29.93 -10.84 5.79
N ARG A 29 -28.78 -11.50 5.66
CA ARG A 29 -28.68 -12.92 5.28
C ARG A 29 -28.70 -13.88 6.46
N GLY A 30 -28.60 -13.38 7.70
CA GLY A 30 -28.52 -14.22 8.89
C GLY A 30 -27.22 -15.04 8.95
N ILE A 31 -26.13 -14.50 8.42
CA ILE A 31 -24.80 -15.13 8.43
C ILE A 31 -23.83 -14.35 9.31
N ASP A 32 -22.69 -14.96 9.61
CA ASP A 32 -21.63 -14.30 10.38
C ASP A 32 -20.96 -13.18 9.58
N TYR A 33 -20.40 -12.21 10.31
CA TYR A 33 -19.60 -11.12 9.75
C TYR A 33 -18.17 -11.16 10.27
N ALA A 34 -17.25 -10.62 9.47
CA ALA A 34 -15.83 -10.59 9.79
C ALA A 34 -15.34 -9.15 9.96
N GLY A 35 -14.39 -8.99 10.87
CA GLY A 35 -13.60 -7.77 10.96
C GLY A 35 -12.70 -7.58 9.73
N LEU A 36 -12.16 -6.38 9.56
CA LEU A 36 -11.21 -6.04 8.51
C LEU A 36 -9.96 -6.94 8.51
N CYS A 37 -9.62 -7.52 9.67
CA CYS A 37 -8.53 -8.47 9.82
C CYS A 37 -8.86 -9.90 9.31
N GLY A 38 -10.11 -10.17 8.93
CA GLY A 38 -10.63 -11.49 8.54
C GLY A 38 -11.14 -12.35 9.70
N HIS A 39 -11.06 -11.87 10.95
CA HIS A 39 -11.59 -12.58 12.12
C HIS A 39 -13.11 -12.57 12.12
N VAL A 40 -13.75 -13.73 12.27
CA VAL A 40 -15.21 -13.84 12.42
C VAL A 40 -15.60 -13.30 13.80
N VAL A 41 -16.40 -12.22 13.81
CA VAL A 41 -16.74 -11.53 15.04
C VAL A 41 -17.98 -12.17 15.64
N TRP A 42 -17.77 -12.82 16.78
CA TRP A 42 -18.85 -13.18 17.70
C TRP A 42 -19.04 -12.01 18.66
N PRO A 43 -20.11 -11.19 18.54
CA PRO A 43 -20.26 -10.00 19.35
C PRO A 43 -20.45 -10.37 20.82
N ALA A 44 -19.69 -9.70 21.69
CA ALA A 44 -19.82 -9.82 23.12
C ALA A 44 -21.17 -9.24 23.61
N PRO A 45 -21.66 -9.66 24.79
CA PRO A 45 -22.84 -9.06 25.41
C PRO A 45 -22.64 -7.56 25.65
N LEU A 46 -23.71 -6.77 25.58
CA LEU A 46 -23.66 -5.31 25.77
C LEU A 46 -23.17 -4.88 27.17
N TRP A 47 -23.23 -5.76 28.17
CA TRP A 47 -22.71 -5.49 29.51
C TRP A 47 -21.22 -5.77 29.65
N ALA A 48 -20.61 -6.49 28.69
CA ALA A 48 -19.20 -6.79 28.73
C ALA A 48 -18.40 -5.50 28.46
N PRO A 49 -17.27 -5.28 29.16
CA PRO A 49 -16.41 -4.15 28.87
C PRO A 49 -15.82 -4.27 27.46
N PRO A 50 -15.53 -3.14 26.78
CA PRO A 50 -14.83 -3.16 25.50
C PRO A 50 -13.47 -3.86 25.59
N GLY A 51 -13.12 -4.58 24.53
CA GLY A 51 -11.83 -5.24 24.38
C GLY A 51 -10.73 -4.26 23.94
N ARG A 52 -9.48 -4.74 23.94
CA ARG A 52 -8.39 -3.98 23.28
C ARG A 52 -8.60 -4.01 21.76
N ARG A 53 -8.30 -2.92 21.06
CA ARG A 53 -8.37 -2.90 19.58
C ARG A 53 -7.40 -3.91 18.96
N CYS A 54 -7.90 -4.72 18.04
CA CYS A 54 -7.08 -5.62 17.23
C CYS A 54 -6.03 -4.83 16.44
N ALA A 55 -4.75 -5.18 16.59
CA ALA A 55 -3.65 -4.48 15.93
C ALA A 55 -3.77 -4.43 14.40
N ARG A 56 -4.26 -5.53 13.77
CA ARG A 56 -4.47 -5.59 12.31
C ARG A 56 -5.60 -4.67 11.86
N CYS A 57 -6.74 -4.67 12.58
CA CYS A 57 -7.84 -3.76 12.30
C CYS A 57 -7.39 -2.30 12.42
N THR A 58 -6.65 -1.96 13.49
CA THR A 58 -6.11 -0.62 13.71
C THR A 58 -5.22 -0.15 12.55
N ALA A 59 -4.30 -1.01 12.09
CA ALA A 59 -3.41 -0.69 10.97
C ALA A 59 -4.20 -0.42 9.67
N ILE A 60 -5.21 -1.24 9.36
CA ILE A 60 -6.04 -1.08 8.16
C ILE A 60 -6.87 0.20 8.25
N THR A 61 -7.49 0.47 9.40
CA THR A 61 -8.29 1.69 9.59
C THR A 61 -7.41 2.94 9.51
N ALA A 62 -6.21 2.92 10.07
CA ALA A 62 -5.27 4.04 9.98
C ALA A 62 -4.85 4.32 8.54
N ALA A 63 -4.54 3.28 7.76
CA ALA A 63 -4.20 3.42 6.34
C ALA A 63 -5.35 3.98 5.49
N ARG A 64 -6.60 3.70 5.87
CA ARG A 64 -7.81 4.23 5.21
C ARG A 64 -8.14 5.67 5.57
N SER A 65 -7.74 6.10 6.77
CA SER A 65 -7.96 7.47 7.26
C SER A 65 -6.80 8.41 6.92
N ALA A 66 -5.66 7.88 6.48
CA ALA A 66 -4.54 8.70 6.05
C ALA A 66 -4.95 9.57 4.84
N PRO A 67 -4.68 10.88 4.88
CA PRO A 67 -4.80 11.71 3.69
C PRO A 67 -3.93 11.10 2.59
N VAL A 68 -4.47 11.00 1.37
CA VAL A 68 -3.63 10.67 0.22
C VAL A 68 -2.68 11.84 0.00
N ASP A 69 -1.40 11.66 0.35
CA ASP A 69 -0.39 12.63 -0.03
C ASP A 69 -0.34 12.66 -1.57
N ALA A 70 -0.83 13.75 -2.16
CA ALA A 70 -0.89 14.00 -3.59
C ALA A 70 0.50 14.11 -4.27
N SER A 71 1.55 13.59 -3.64
CA SER A 71 2.95 13.67 -4.07
C SER A 71 3.51 12.37 -4.65
N THR A 72 2.73 11.27 -4.74
CA THR A 72 3.13 10.08 -5.52
C THR A 72 2.85 10.27 -7.02
N GLY A 73 3.29 11.41 -7.56
CA GLY A 73 3.00 11.83 -8.93
C GLY A 73 4.00 12.84 -9.49
N ALA A 74 5.29 12.71 -9.18
CA ALA A 74 6.33 13.48 -9.87
C ALA A 74 7.71 12.78 -9.78
N ASN A 75 7.83 11.57 -10.33
CA ASN A 75 9.14 11.04 -10.72
C ASN A 75 9.21 10.98 -12.25
N GLY A 76 9.32 12.17 -12.85
CA GLY A 76 9.61 12.40 -14.27
C GLY A 76 10.86 13.28 -14.39
N GLY A 77 11.90 12.94 -13.62
CA GLY A 77 13.20 13.57 -13.72
C GLY A 77 14.03 12.92 -14.82
N SER A 78 14.08 13.55 -15.99
CA SER A 78 15.19 13.35 -16.94
C SER A 78 15.42 14.64 -17.72
N GLY A 79 16.06 15.60 -17.05
CA GLY A 79 16.92 16.56 -17.71
C GLY A 79 18.16 15.83 -18.23
N GLY A 80 18.37 15.92 -19.54
CA GLY A 80 19.52 15.35 -20.23
C GLY A 80 19.69 16.05 -21.58
N GLU A 81 20.23 17.26 -21.54
CA GLU A 81 20.75 17.98 -22.71
C GLU A 81 21.72 17.08 -23.51
N PRO A 82 21.55 16.86 -24.82
CA PRO A 82 22.60 16.26 -25.63
C PRO A 82 23.68 17.30 -25.93
N GLY A 83 24.73 17.28 -25.11
CA GLY A 83 25.97 18.01 -25.31
C GLY A 83 26.57 17.76 -26.70
N ARG A 84 26.85 18.86 -27.39
CA ARG A 84 27.40 18.91 -28.75
C ARG A 84 28.72 18.13 -28.86
N PHE A 85 28.73 17.20 -29.81
CA PHE A 85 29.90 16.45 -30.25
C PHE A 85 31.02 17.40 -30.73
N ARG A 86 32.17 17.41 -30.03
CA ARG A 86 33.39 18.11 -30.46
C ARG A 86 34.43 17.06 -30.87
N PRO A 87 34.68 16.80 -32.15
CA PRO A 87 35.75 15.91 -32.56
C PRO A 87 37.11 16.61 -32.38
N THR A 88 37.96 16.02 -31.54
CA THR A 88 39.37 16.42 -31.41
C THR A 88 40.15 15.89 -32.61
N ARG A 89 40.83 16.81 -33.30
CA ARG A 89 41.80 16.49 -34.37
C ARG A 89 42.92 15.61 -33.79
N ARG A 90 43.11 14.40 -34.31
CA ARG A 90 44.38 13.67 -34.16
C ARG A 90 45.07 13.49 -35.51
N ARG A 91 46.33 13.89 -35.49
CA ARG A 91 47.26 14.08 -36.60
C ARG A 91 47.66 12.77 -37.29
N ARG A 92 47.93 12.91 -38.58
CA ARG A 92 48.68 12.01 -39.48
C ARG A 92 50.07 11.63 -38.93
N ARG A 93 50.48 10.37 -39.18
CA ARG A 93 51.84 9.90 -39.57
C ARG A 93 51.61 8.59 -40.36
N ARG A 94 51.74 8.49 -41.69
CA ARG A 94 52.92 8.41 -42.59
C ARG A 94 54.03 7.43 -42.18
N GLY A 95 54.29 6.46 -43.07
CA GLY A 95 55.49 5.59 -43.18
C GLY A 95 55.22 4.15 -42.75
N GLY A 96 55.44 3.08 -43.53
CA GLY A 96 56.08 2.93 -44.84
C GLY A 96 56.85 1.61 -44.91
N GLY A 97 56.36 0.65 -45.72
CA GLY A 97 57.14 -0.40 -46.41
C GLY A 97 57.60 -1.63 -45.59
N PRO A 98 58.19 -2.65 -46.27
CA PRO A 98 57.65 -3.31 -47.46
C PRO A 98 57.68 -4.85 -47.38
N ARG A 99 57.16 -5.46 -48.46
CA ARG A 99 57.05 -6.91 -48.75
C ARG A 99 58.40 -7.59 -48.99
N VAL A 100 58.49 -8.87 -48.61
CA VAL A 100 59.18 -10.02 -49.27
C VAL A 100 58.80 -11.27 -48.45
N ALA A 101 58.60 -12.49 -48.96
CA ALA A 101 58.69 -13.09 -50.28
C ALA A 101 57.59 -14.16 -50.41
#